data_AF-A0A7X9IBM8-F1
#
_entry.id   AF-A0A7X9IBM8-F1
#
_cell.length_a   1.000
_cell.length_b   1.000
_cell.length_c   1.000
_cell.angle_alpha   90.00
_cell.angle_beta   90.00
_cell.angle_gamma   90.00
#
_symmetry.space_group_name_H-M   'P 1'
#
loop_
_entity.id
_entity.type
_entity.pdbx_description
1 polymer ?
#
loop_
_entity_poly.entity_id
_entity_poly.type
_entity_poly.pdbx_seq_one_letter_code
_entity_poly.pdbx_strand_id
1 'polypeptide(L)'
;LEYDPVRKLYKFYPLFNWTLGEVRNYIKEREVPYNPLHDRGFVSIGCQPCTRAIAPGEDFRAGRWWWEEGGKKECGIHSKS
;
A
#
# COMPACT_ATOMS: atom_id res chain seq x y z
N LEU A 1 12.25 -12.58 4.61
CA LEU A 1 13.31 -12.28 3.61
C LEU A 1 12.96 -13.04 2.35
N GLU A 2 12.92 -12.38 1.19
CA GLU A 2 12.57 -12.99 -0.09
C GLU A 2 13.67 -12.67 -1.10
N TYR A 3 14.05 -13.62 -1.96
CA TYR A 3 15.02 -13.39 -3.04
C TYR A 3 14.30 -13.26 -4.39
N ASP A 4 14.57 -12.18 -5.13
CA ASP A 4 14.09 -11.94 -6.49
C ASP A 4 15.19 -12.37 -7.48
N PRO A 5 15.05 -13.53 -8.16
CA PRO A 5 16.11 -14.06 -9.02
C PRO A 5 16.30 -13.27 -10.31
N VAL A 6 15.24 -12.63 -10.83
CA VAL A 6 15.31 -11.84 -12.06
C VAL A 6 16.06 -10.54 -11.83
N ARG A 7 15.77 -9.88 -10.70
CA ARG A 7 16.44 -8.63 -10.32
C ARG A 7 17.75 -8.85 -9.56
N LYS A 8 18.02 -10.08 -9.11
CA LYS A 8 19.17 -10.47 -8.28
C LYS A 8 19.26 -9.66 -6.98
N LEU A 9 18.12 -9.45 -6.33
CA LEU A 9 18.01 -8.63 -5.12
C LEU A 9 17.28 -9.37 -4.00
N TYR A 10 17.67 -9.09 -2.75
CA TYR A 10 16.92 -9.50 -1.57
C TYR A 10 15.89 -8.43 -1.21
N LYS A 11 14.63 -8.85 -1.09
CA LYS A 11 13.51 -8.06 -0.59
C LYS A 11 13.33 -8.32 0.90
N PHE A 12 13.42 -7.24 1.68
CA PHE A 12 13.17 -7.26 3.12
C PHE A 12 11.97 -6.36 3.43
N TYR A 13 11.08 -6.83 4.30
CA TYR A 13 9.84 -6.16 4.66
C TYR A 13 9.82 -5.89 6.17
N PRO A 14 10.50 -4.83 6.68
CA PRO A 14 10.62 -4.56 8.10
C PRO A 14 9.27 -4.40 8.83
N LEU A 15 8.27 -3.88 8.10
CA LEU A 15 6.94 -3.59 8.62
C LEU A 15 5.93 -4.70 8.33
N PHE A 16 6.37 -5.92 7.98
CA PHE A 16 5.48 -7.01 7.56
C PHE A 16 4.41 -7.36 8.60
N ASN A 17 4.77 -7.32 9.89
CA ASN A 17 3.86 -7.65 10.98
C ASN A 17 3.07 -6.44 11.50
N TRP A 18 3.29 -5.24 10.97
CA TRP A 18 2.61 -4.04 11.44
C TRP A 18 1.22 -3.95 10.83
N THR A 19 0.24 -3.72 11.68
CA THR A 19 -1.09 -3.27 11.32
C THR A 19 -1.07 -1.82 10.87
N LEU A 20 -2.11 -1.39 10.15
CA LEU A 20 -2.28 0.02 9.77
C LEU A 20 -2.39 0.94 11.01
N GLY A 21 -2.96 0.45 12.10
CA GLY A 21 -3.06 1.19 13.36
C GLY A 21 -1.68 1.48 13.95
N GLU A 22 -0.79 0.48 13.98
CA GLU A 22 0.58 0.65 14.45
C GLU A 22 1.38 1.63 13.58
N VAL A 23 1.23 1.56 12.26
CA VAL A 23 1.84 2.54 11.33
C VAL A 23 1.35 3.97 11.64
N ARG A 24 0.04 4.17 11.81
CA ARG A 24 -0.54 5.49 12.13
C ARG A 24 -0.08 6.01 13.49
N ASN A 25 -0.03 5.15 14.50
CA ASN A 25 0.44 5.52 15.83
C ASN A 25 1.90 5.97 15.77
N TYR A 26 2.75 5.22 15.06
CA TYR A 26 4.15 5.58 14.89
C TYR A 26 4.33 6.93 14.16
N ILE A 27 3.58 7.17 13.07
CA ILE A 27 3.60 8.45 12.36
C ILE A 27 3.26 9.60 13.30
N LYS A 28 2.23 9.44 14.14
CA LYS A 28 1.78 10.46 15.10
C LYS A 28 2.81 10.68 16.21
N GLU A 29 3.30 9.63 16.85
CA GLU A 29 4.23 9.69 17.99
C GLU A 29 5.61 10.26 17.59
N ARG A 30 6.01 10.05 16.33
CA ARG A 30 7.30 10.49 15.80
C ARG A 30 7.21 11.71 14.89
N GLU A 31 6.02 12.30 14.78
CA GLU A 31 5.74 13.48 13.95
C GLU A 31 6.26 13.31 12.50
N VAL A 32 6.12 12.09 11.95
CA VAL A 32 6.59 11.79 10.60
C VAL A 32 5.68 12.48 9.60
N PRO A 33 6.22 13.28 8.66
CA PRO A 33 5.40 13.85 7.59
C PRO A 33 4.76 12.74 6.75
N TYR A 34 3.45 12.83 6.52
CA TYR A 34 2.69 11.89 5.70
C TYR A 34 1.89 12.61 4.61
N ASN A 35 1.36 11.85 3.65
CA ASN A 35 0.61 12.42 2.54
C ASN A 35 -0.79 12.91 2.99
N PRO A 36 -1.16 14.19 2.81
CA PRO A 36 -2.46 14.73 3.21
C PRO A 36 -3.68 14.06 2.58
N LEU A 37 -3.50 13.31 1.48
CA LEU A 37 -4.60 12.53 0.88
C LEU A 37 -5.11 11.43 1.82
N HIS A 38 -4.29 10.96 2.78
CA HIS A 38 -4.75 10.02 3.80
C HIS A 38 -5.90 10.58 4.64
N ASP A 39 -5.95 11.90 4.86
CA ASP A 39 -7.04 12.57 5.59
C ASP A 39 -8.33 12.67 4.75
N ARG A 40 -8.21 12.47 3.42
CA ARG A 40 -9.32 12.49 2.46
C ARG A 40 -9.81 11.09 2.08
N GLY A 41 -9.47 10.08 2.88
CA GLY A 41 -9.90 8.69 2.66
C GLY A 41 -9.05 7.90 1.67
N PHE A 42 -7.91 8.43 1.20
CA PHE A 42 -6.99 7.68 0.35
C PHE A 42 -6.07 6.82 1.22
N VAL A 43 -6.52 5.60 1.51
CA VAL A 43 -5.83 4.71 2.44
C VAL A 43 -4.63 4.00 1.79
N SER A 44 -4.70 3.67 0.50
CA SER A 44 -3.60 3.13 -0.31
C SER A 44 -3.38 4.03 -1.53
N ILE A 45 -2.20 4.65 -1.66
CA ILE A 45 -1.91 5.66 -2.69
C ILE A 45 -0.98 5.09 -3.76
N GLY A 46 -1.34 5.25 -5.03
CA GLY A 46 -0.47 4.98 -6.19
C GLY A 46 -0.54 6.12 -7.20
N CYS A 47 -0.51 5.80 -8.50
CA CYS A 47 -0.71 6.80 -9.55
C CYS A 47 -2.13 7.39 -9.50
N GLN A 48 -2.25 8.68 -9.85
CA GLN A 48 -3.52 9.42 -9.83
C GLN A 48 -4.68 8.71 -10.56
N PRO A 49 -4.55 8.20 -11.80
CA PRO A 49 -5.69 7.57 -12.48
C PRO A 49 -6.12 6.24 -11.86
N CYS A 50 -5.24 5.58 -11.10
CA CYS A 50 -5.44 4.23 -10.56
C CYS A 50 -5.63 4.19 -9.04
N THR A 51 -6.03 5.32 -8.45
CA THR A 51 -6.21 5.48 -7.01
C THR A 51 -7.47 6.29 -6.73
N ARG A 52 -8.36 5.78 -5.88
CA ARG A 52 -9.49 6.52 -5.31
C ARG A 52 -9.52 6.41 -3.78
N ALA A 53 -10.27 7.30 -3.15
CA ALA A 53 -10.64 7.15 -1.74
C ALA A 53 -11.57 5.95 -1.55
N ILE A 54 -11.55 5.38 -0.34
CA ILE A 54 -12.40 4.26 0.06
C ILE A 54 -13.36 4.67 1.19
N ALA A 55 -14.51 4.03 1.26
CA ALA A 55 -15.46 4.16 2.34
C ALA A 55 -15.04 3.34 3.58
N PRO A 56 -15.52 3.70 4.78
CA PRO A 56 -15.31 2.89 5.98
C PRO A 56 -15.80 1.45 5.77
N GLY A 57 -14.95 0.47 6.11
CA GLY A 57 -15.25 -0.95 5.98
C GLY A 57 -14.85 -1.59 4.64
N GLU A 58 -14.47 -0.80 3.63
CA GLU A 58 -13.85 -1.35 2.42
C GLU A 58 -12.44 -1.92 2.71
N ASP A 59 -11.99 -2.87 1.87
CA ASP A 59 -10.62 -3.40 1.93
C ASP A 59 -9.59 -2.27 1.76
N PHE A 60 -8.46 -2.37 2.48
CA PHE A 60 -7.39 -1.38 2.48
C PHE A 60 -6.91 -0.97 1.08
N ARG A 61 -6.91 -1.90 0.11
CA ARG A 61 -6.51 -1.65 -1.29
C ARG A 61 -7.67 -1.53 -2.26
N ALA A 62 -8.93 -1.48 -1.80
CA ALA A 62 -10.11 -1.38 -2.68
C ALA A 62 -10.09 -0.13 -3.59
N GLY A 63 -9.36 0.91 -3.20
CA GLY A 63 -9.16 2.11 -4.00
C GLY A 63 -8.17 1.96 -5.17
N ARG A 64 -7.45 0.84 -5.27
CA ARG A 64 -6.45 0.57 -6.32
C ARG A 64 -7.04 -0.34 -7.39
N TRP A 65 -6.91 0.04 -8.66
CA TRP A 65 -7.48 -0.69 -9.81
C TRP A 65 -8.97 -1.04 -9.64
N TRP A 66 -9.73 -0.09 -9.08
CA TRP A 66 -11.10 -0.30 -8.62
C TRP A 66 -12.11 -0.66 -9.73
N TRP A 67 -11.73 -0.48 -11.00
CA TRP A 67 -12.56 -0.78 -12.18
C TRP A 67 -12.23 -2.12 -12.84
N GLU A 68 -11.15 -2.81 -12.42
CA GLU A 68 -10.74 -4.05 -13.08
C GLU A 68 -11.51 -5.26 -12.52
N GLU A 69 -12.16 -6.00 -13.42
CA GLU A 69 -12.80 -7.27 -13.11
C GLU A 69 -11.74 -8.38 -13.03
N GLY A 70 -11.24 -8.67 -11.83
CA GLY A 70 -10.29 -9.78 -11.65
C GLY A 70 -9.26 -9.57 -10.54
N GLY A 71 -9.73 -9.59 -9.28
CA GLY A 71 -8.91 -9.86 -8.10
C GLY A 71 -7.84 -8.84 -7.72
N LYS A 72 -7.20 -9.09 -6.57
CA LYS A 72 -6.09 -8.28 -6.04
C LYS A 72 -4.88 -8.39 -6.97
N LYS A 73 -4.66 -7.40 -7.82
CA LYS A 73 -3.44 -7.32 -8.64
C LYS A 73 -2.28 -6.75 -7.83
N GLU A 74 -1.07 -7.20 -8.15
CA GLU A 74 0.15 -6.56 -7.68
C GLU A 74 0.78 -5.73 -8.80
N CYS A 75 1.38 -4.60 -8.42
CA CYS A 75 2.08 -3.75 -9.37
C CYS A 75 3.35 -4.44 -9.89
N GLY A 76 3.79 -4.11 -11.10
CA GLY A 76 5.00 -4.69 -11.72
C GLY A 76 6.30 -4.51 -10.92
N ILE A 77 6.32 -3.60 -9.95
CA ILE A 77 7.43 -3.47 -8.97
C ILE A 77 7.55 -4.70 -8.06
N HIS A 78 6.45 -5.44 -7.85
CA HIS A 78 6.37 -6.61 -6.99
C HIS A 78 6.15 -7.92 -7.77
N SER A 79 5.81 -7.85 -9.06
CA SER A 79 5.63 -9.06 -9.87
C SER A 79 6.90 -9.91 -9.80
N LYS A 80 6.72 -11.18 -9.46
CA LYS A 80 7.69 -12.23 -9.76
C LYS A 80 7.77 -12.27 -11.28
N SER A 81 8.78 -11.59 -11.81
CA SER A 81 9.14 -11.72 -13.22
C SER A 81 9.64 -13.13 -13.50
#